data_AF-A0A966J4Q4-F1
#
_entry.id   AF-A0A966J4Q4-F1
#
_cell.length_a   1.000
_cell.length_b   1.000
_cell.length_c   1.000
_cell.angle_alpha   90.00
_cell.angle_beta   90.00
_cell.angle_gamma   90.00
#
_symmetry.space_group_name_H-M   'P 1'
#
loop_
_entity.id
_entity.type
_entity.pdbx_description
1 polymer ?
#
loop_
_entity_poly.entity_id
_entity_poly.type
_entity_poly.pdbx_seq_one_letter_code
_entity_poly.pdbx_strand_id
1 'polypeptide(L)'
;MKTSDDRTFLLINPNTNAATTQRLQDTLRPQLPAGVRLDVVTASFGSHYIACESSHAVAAHACLQSWADYRLAHAGPIDGVLIGCFGDPGLFALREASSCPVTGLAEASFILAAQRGAFAIVTGGERWKPMLQRLANALGY
;
A
#
# COMPACT_ATOMS: atom_id res chain seq x y z
N MET A 1 22.50 1.16 17.94
CA MET A 1 21.63 2.17 18.58
C MET A 1 21.02 2.96 17.42
N LYS A 2 19.72 2.81 17.13
CA LYS A 2 19.04 3.61 16.08
C LYS A 2 19.25 5.08 16.44
N THR A 3 19.84 5.87 15.55
CA THR A 3 19.81 7.33 15.70
C THR A 3 18.36 7.79 15.51
N SER A 4 18.01 8.93 16.09
CA SER A 4 16.66 9.52 16.03
C SER A 4 16.14 9.76 14.59
N ASP A 5 16.97 9.59 13.56
CA ASP A 5 16.66 9.87 12.15
C ASP A 5 16.41 8.62 11.29
N ASP A 6 16.74 7.42 11.76
CA ASP A 6 16.61 6.18 10.98
C ASP A 6 15.16 5.67 11.00
N ARG A 7 14.41 5.98 9.94
CA ARG A 7 13.00 5.60 9.77
C ARG A 7 12.85 4.34 8.94
N THR A 8 12.01 3.42 9.38
CA THR A 8 11.72 2.15 8.72
C THR A 8 10.26 2.11 8.28
N PHE A 9 10.02 1.80 7.02
CA PHE A 9 8.68 1.64 6.46
C PHE A 9 8.54 0.26 5.81
N LEU A 10 7.31 -0.24 5.77
CA LEU A 10 6.96 -1.49 5.08
C LEU A 10 6.10 -1.15 3.87
N LEU A 11 6.51 -1.58 2.69
CA LEU A 11 5.67 -1.60 1.49
C LEU A 11 5.15 -3.01 1.24
N ILE A 12 3.83 -3.17 1.26
CA ILE A 12 3.16 -4.43 0.98
C ILE A 12 2.66 -4.40 -0.47
N ASN A 13 3.18 -5.28 -1.32
CA ASN A 13 2.51 -5.63 -2.58
C ASN A 13 1.38 -6.64 -2.27
N PRO A 14 0.11 -6.29 -2.45
CA PRO A 14 -1.01 -7.14 -2.06
C PRO A 14 -1.36 -8.25 -3.08
N ASN A 15 -0.62 -8.35 -4.19
CA ASN A 15 -0.72 -9.47 -5.13
C ASN A 15 0.48 -10.41 -4.99
N THR A 16 0.35 -11.61 -5.54
CA THR A 16 1.37 -12.67 -5.44
C THR A 16 2.48 -12.55 -6.49
N ASN A 17 2.47 -11.50 -7.33
CA ASN A 17 3.43 -11.34 -8.42
C ASN A 17 4.72 -10.65 -7.94
N ALA A 18 5.78 -11.43 -7.75
CA ALA A 18 7.09 -10.92 -7.37
C ALA A 18 7.69 -9.90 -8.36
N ALA A 19 7.36 -9.97 -9.65
CA ALA A 19 7.81 -8.98 -10.62
C ALA A 19 7.15 -7.60 -10.39
N THR A 20 5.93 -7.55 -9.85
CA THR A 20 5.31 -6.29 -9.41
C THR A 20 6.04 -5.72 -8.21
N THR A 21 6.41 -6.57 -7.25
CA THR A 21 7.21 -6.17 -6.08
C THR A 21 8.56 -5.60 -6.51
N GLN A 22 9.26 -6.27 -7.44
CA GLN A 22 10.52 -5.80 -7.99
C GLN A 22 10.36 -4.42 -8.66
N ARG A 23 9.32 -4.22 -9.47
CA ARG A 23 9.05 -2.91 -10.09
C ARG A 23 8.82 -1.80 -9.06
N LEU A 24 8.08 -2.07 -7.98
CA LEU A 24 7.89 -1.12 -6.89
C LEU A 24 9.23 -0.77 -6.23
N GLN A 25 10.07 -1.78 -5.95
CA GLN A 25 11.40 -1.59 -5.38
C GLN A 25 12.29 -0.74 -6.29
N ASP A 26 12.38 -1.08 -7.58
CA ASP A 26 13.23 -0.38 -8.54
C ASP A 26 12.81 1.08 -8.73
N THR A 27 11.50 1.34 -8.68
CA THR A 27 10.95 2.70 -8.79
C THR A 27 11.25 3.53 -7.54
N LEU A 28 11.07 2.97 -6.35
CA LEU A 28 11.15 3.74 -5.09
C LEU A 28 12.58 3.90 -4.56
N ARG A 29 13.43 2.89 -4.73
CA ARG A 29 14.81 2.89 -4.20
C ARG A 29 15.62 4.14 -4.54
N PRO A 30 15.65 4.67 -5.78
CA PRO A 30 16.40 5.89 -6.09
C PRO A 30 15.79 7.17 -5.50
N GLN A 31 14.54 7.11 -5.01
CA GLN A 31 13.81 8.25 -4.46
C GLN A 31 13.79 8.26 -2.92
N LEU A 32 14.37 7.24 -2.26
CA LEU A 32 14.37 7.15 -0.80
C LEU A 32 15.25 8.26 -0.18
N PRO A 33 14.72 9.03 0.79
CA PRO A 33 15.52 9.98 1.55
C PRO A 33 16.64 9.28 2.33
N ALA A 34 17.69 10.02 2.66
CA ALA A 34 18.72 9.54 3.58
C ALA A 34 18.10 9.16 4.94
N GLY A 35 18.58 8.06 5.54
CA GLY A 35 18.06 7.53 6.81
C GLY A 35 16.71 6.81 6.68
N VAL A 36 16.15 6.63 5.47
CA VAL A 36 14.92 5.86 5.26
C VAL A 36 15.26 4.45 4.78
N ARG A 37 14.82 3.46 5.55
CA ARG A 37 14.79 2.06 5.16
C ARG A 37 13.38 1.68 4.71
N LEU A 38 13.27 1.05 3.54
CA LEU A 38 12.02 0.52 3.01
C LEU A 38 12.14 -1.00 2.87
N ASP A 39 11.43 -1.73 3.74
CA ASP A 39 11.24 -3.16 3.57
C ASP A 39 10.07 -3.39 2.61
N VAL A 40 10.21 -4.32 1.66
CA VAL A 40 9.18 -4.59 0.65
C VAL A 40 8.83 -6.07 0.66
N VAL A 41 7.54 -6.37 0.76
CA VAL A 41 7.04 -7.75 0.83
C VAL A 41 6.02 -8.02 -0.27
N THR A 42 5.97 -9.28 -0.70
CA THR A 42 4.95 -9.79 -1.63
C THR A 42 3.96 -10.61 -0.82
N ALA A 43 2.66 -10.44 -1.09
CA ALA A 43 1.63 -11.27 -0.48
C ALA A 43 1.87 -12.76 -0.73
N SER A 44 1.74 -13.58 0.32
CA SER A 44 1.94 -15.03 0.27
C SER A 44 0.77 -15.79 -0.38
N PHE A 45 -0.39 -15.15 -0.50
CA PHE A 45 -1.57 -15.72 -1.15
C PHE A 45 -2.40 -14.62 -1.85
N GLY A 46 -3.40 -15.05 -2.62
CA GLY A 46 -4.33 -14.18 -3.32
C GLY A 46 -4.14 -14.21 -4.83
N SER A 47 -4.61 -13.16 -5.51
CA SER A 47 -4.52 -13.08 -6.97
C SER A 47 -3.13 -12.63 -7.43
N HIS A 48 -2.66 -13.17 -8.55
CA HIS A 48 -1.44 -12.71 -9.22
C HIS A 48 -1.59 -11.28 -9.77
N TYR A 49 -2.81 -10.90 -10.15
CA TYR A 49 -3.17 -9.55 -10.55
C TYR A 49 -4.57 -9.22 -10.01
N ILE A 50 -4.71 -8.06 -9.38
CA ILE A 50 -5.98 -7.58 -8.81
C ILE A 50 -6.73 -6.88 -9.94
N ALA A 51 -7.92 -7.37 -10.30
CA ALA A 51 -8.64 -6.91 -11.50
C ALA A 51 -10.14 -6.63 -11.26
N CYS A 52 -10.65 -7.00 -10.08
CA CYS A 52 -12.07 -6.88 -9.75
C CYS A 52 -12.29 -6.92 -8.22
N GLU A 53 -13.54 -6.67 -7.79
CA GLU A 53 -13.96 -6.63 -6.39
C GLU A 53 -13.53 -7.88 -5.60
N SER A 54 -13.72 -9.08 -6.15
CA SER A 54 -13.37 -10.32 -5.45
C SER A 54 -11.86 -10.42 -5.20
N SER A 55 -11.05 -10.15 -6.22
CA SER A 55 -9.59 -10.12 -6.06
C SER A 55 -9.11 -9.00 -5.13
N HIS A 56 -9.83 -7.87 -5.09
CA HIS A 56 -9.53 -6.74 -4.20
C HIS A 56 -9.84 -7.09 -2.74
N ALA A 57 -10.96 -7.77 -2.48
CA ALA A 57 -11.31 -8.26 -1.15
C ALA A 57 -10.29 -9.28 -0.61
N VAL A 58 -9.84 -10.22 -1.46
CA VAL A 58 -8.78 -11.18 -1.09
C VAL A 58 -7.46 -10.46 -0.84
N ALA A 59 -7.12 -9.47 -1.68
CA ALA A 59 -5.94 -8.64 -1.50
C ALA A 59 -5.95 -7.85 -0.19
N ALA A 60 -7.12 -7.41 0.29
CA ALA A 60 -7.24 -6.74 1.58
C ALA A 60 -6.87 -7.68 2.74
N HIS A 61 -7.32 -8.93 2.69
CA HIS A 61 -6.92 -9.96 3.65
C HIS A 61 -5.42 -10.27 3.55
N ALA A 62 -4.89 -10.37 2.32
CA ALA A 62 -3.46 -10.61 2.08
C ALA A 62 -2.57 -9.50 2.64
N CYS A 63 -3.03 -8.25 2.61
CA CYS A 63 -2.39 -7.12 3.27
C CYS A 63 -2.28 -7.31 4.79
N LEU A 64 -3.37 -7.69 5.45
CA LEU A 64 -3.40 -7.96 6.90
C LEU A 64 -2.49 -9.13 7.28
N GLN A 65 -2.49 -10.20 6.49
CA GLN A 65 -1.60 -11.34 6.71
C GLN A 65 -0.13 -10.94 6.55
N SER A 66 0.20 -10.19 5.50
CA SER A 66 1.57 -9.73 5.24
C SER A 66 2.07 -8.81 6.36
N TRP A 67 1.19 -7.97 6.91
CA TRP A 67 1.48 -7.19 8.11
C TRP A 67 1.76 -8.09 9.32
N ALA A 68 0.89 -9.04 9.61
CA ALA A 68 1.05 -9.96 10.74
C ALA A 68 2.34 -10.78 10.64
N ASP A 69 2.63 -11.36 9.47
CA ASP A 69 3.86 -12.12 9.20
C ASP A 69 5.11 -11.26 9.38
N TYR A 70 5.07 -10.02 8.86
CA TYR A 70 6.17 -9.08 9.03
C TYR A 70 6.42 -8.77 10.51
N ARG A 71 5.36 -8.57 11.31
CA ARG A 71 5.45 -8.31 12.76
C ARG A 71 5.97 -9.50 13.57
N LEU A 72 5.67 -10.73 13.15
CA LEU A 72 6.24 -11.92 13.76
C LEU A 72 7.75 -12.04 13.48
N ALA A 73 8.18 -11.69 12.25
CA ALA A 73 9.57 -11.80 11.83
C ALA A 73 10.46 -10.63 12.30
N HIS A 74 9.89 -9.45 12.54
CA HIS A 74 10.65 -8.23 12.83
C HIS A 74 10.25 -7.60 14.17
N ALA A 75 11.12 -7.75 15.16
CA ALA A 75 10.99 -7.05 16.43
C ALA A 75 11.36 -5.56 16.29
N GLY A 76 10.66 -4.69 17.02
CA GLY A 76 10.90 -3.25 17.06
C GLY A 76 9.83 -2.41 16.36
N PRO A 77 9.89 -1.08 16.53
CA PRO A 77 8.92 -0.16 15.93
C PRO A 77 9.17 0.02 14.43
N ILE A 78 8.07 0.25 13.71
CA ILE A 78 8.05 0.68 12.32
C ILE A 78 7.32 2.02 12.24
N ASP A 79 7.79 2.90 11.35
CA ASP A 79 7.31 4.27 11.23
C ASP A 79 6.10 4.40 10.30
N GLY A 80 5.79 3.36 9.52
CA GLY A 80 4.55 3.29 8.77
C GLY A 80 4.48 2.15 7.76
N VAL A 81 3.28 1.97 7.19
CA VAL A 81 2.97 0.96 6.17
C VAL A 81 2.44 1.64 4.90
N LEU A 82 2.92 1.17 3.76
CA LEU A 82 2.52 1.58 2.42
C LEU A 82 1.86 0.39 1.71
N ILE A 83 0.72 0.61 1.08
CA ILE A 83 0.04 -0.39 0.25
C ILE A 83 0.40 -0.15 -1.22
N GLY A 84 1.08 -1.10 -1.83
CA GLY A 84 1.62 -1.05 -3.20
C GLY A 84 0.59 -1.40 -4.28
N CYS A 85 -0.65 -0.92 -4.17
CA CYS A 85 -1.70 -1.14 -5.16
C CYS A 85 -2.61 0.08 -5.26
N PHE A 86 -2.84 0.57 -6.47
CA PHE A 86 -3.78 1.67 -6.70
C PHE A 86 -5.21 1.20 -6.45
N GLY A 87 -5.77 1.59 -5.30
CA GLY A 87 -7.04 1.10 -4.78
C GLY A 87 -6.95 0.61 -3.33
N ASP A 88 -5.75 0.65 -2.75
CA ASP A 88 -5.44 0.54 -1.32
C ASP A 88 -6.24 -0.56 -0.58
N PRO A 89 -6.17 -1.82 -1.06
CA PRO A 89 -6.90 -2.93 -0.44
C PRO A 89 -6.53 -3.06 1.04
N GLY A 90 -7.54 -3.04 1.90
CA GLY A 90 -7.35 -3.20 3.34
C GLY A 90 -6.84 -1.94 4.07
N LEU A 91 -6.80 -0.76 3.42
CA LEU A 91 -6.29 0.49 4.02
C LEU A 91 -6.83 0.76 5.43
N PHE A 92 -8.15 0.82 5.58
CA PHE A 92 -8.78 1.13 6.87
C PHE A 92 -8.54 0.04 7.92
N ALA A 93 -8.57 -1.24 7.52
CA ALA A 93 -8.30 -2.35 8.41
C ALA A 93 -6.83 -2.37 8.88
N LEU A 94 -5.88 -2.06 8.00
CA LEU A 94 -4.47 -1.93 8.36
C LEU A 94 -4.23 -0.73 9.28
N ARG A 95 -4.93 0.39 9.10
CA ARG A 95 -4.86 1.53 10.04
C ARG A 95 -5.26 1.12 11.45
N GLU A 96 -6.37 0.39 11.56
CA GLU A 96 -6.84 -0.14 12.83
C GLU A 96 -5.84 -1.13 13.45
N ALA A 97 -5.28 -2.05 12.64
CA ALA A 97 -4.45 -3.14 13.12
C ALA A 97 -2.96 -2.79 13.38
N SER A 98 -2.41 -1.77 12.71
CA SER A 98 -0.95 -1.61 12.63
C SER A 98 -0.32 -0.67 13.65
N SER A 99 -1.11 0.08 14.43
CA SER A 99 -0.66 1.08 15.43
C SER A 99 0.30 2.17 14.91
N CYS A 100 0.60 2.18 13.61
CA CYS A 100 1.44 3.14 12.92
C CYS A 100 0.68 3.74 11.72
N PRO A 101 1.15 4.85 11.14
CA PRO A 101 0.51 5.43 9.97
C PRO A 101 0.46 4.45 8.79
N VAL A 102 -0.69 4.38 8.12
CA VAL A 102 -0.86 3.59 6.90
C VAL A 102 -1.42 4.45 5.79
N THR A 103 -0.83 4.35 4.61
CA THR A 103 -1.35 4.94 3.37
C THR A 103 -1.13 3.97 2.20
N GLY A 104 -1.63 4.31 1.01
CA GLY A 104 -1.44 3.54 -0.20
C GLY A 104 -1.27 4.44 -1.42
N LEU A 105 -1.06 3.81 -2.59
CA LEU A 105 -0.81 4.55 -3.83
C LEU A 105 -1.99 5.44 -4.21
N ALA A 106 -3.24 5.00 -3.98
CA ALA A 106 -4.40 5.78 -4.38
C ALA A 106 -4.61 6.99 -3.46
N GLU A 107 -4.64 6.81 -2.14
CA GLU A 107 -4.77 7.91 -1.19
C GLU A 107 -3.67 8.96 -1.36
N ALA A 108 -2.41 8.54 -1.48
CA ALA A 108 -1.30 9.47 -1.69
C ALA A 108 -1.46 10.26 -3.00
N SER A 109 -1.97 9.61 -4.06
CA SER A 109 -2.27 10.28 -5.33
C SER A 109 -3.42 11.28 -5.20
N PHE A 110 -4.48 10.93 -4.46
CA PHE A 110 -5.63 11.82 -4.24
C PHE A 110 -5.22 13.07 -3.46
N ILE A 111 -4.44 12.92 -2.39
CA ILE A 111 -3.89 14.03 -1.59
C ILE A 111 -3.14 15.01 -2.50
N LEU A 112 -2.23 14.51 -3.33
CA LEU A 112 -1.41 15.35 -4.21
C LEU A 112 -2.21 15.97 -5.35
N ALA A 113 -3.16 15.24 -5.92
CA ALA A 113 -3.98 15.72 -7.04
C ALA A 113 -4.95 16.81 -6.59
N ALA A 114 -5.60 16.65 -5.45
CA ALA A 114 -6.57 17.61 -4.91
C ALA A 114 -5.94 18.97 -4.59
N GLN A 115 -4.65 19.02 -4.22
CA GLN A 115 -3.90 20.27 -4.06
C GLN A 115 -3.77 21.08 -5.35
N ARG A 116 -3.98 20.46 -6.52
CA ARG A 116 -3.89 21.08 -7.85
C ARG A 116 -5.26 21.35 -8.48
N GLY A 117 -6.35 21.00 -7.80
CA GLY A 117 -7.73 21.17 -8.27
C GLY A 117 -8.41 19.85 -8.61
N ALA A 118 -9.45 19.92 -9.45
CA ALA A 118 -10.22 18.75 -9.87
C ALA A 118 -9.32 17.75 -10.62
N PHE A 119 -9.52 16.46 -10.37
CA PHE A 119 -8.73 15.39 -10.97
C PHE A 119 -9.59 14.24 -11.48
N ALA A 120 -9.00 13.40 -12.33
CA ALA A 120 -9.59 12.18 -12.84
C ALA A 120 -8.64 11.01 -12.60
N ILE A 121 -9.21 9.81 -12.46
CA ILE A 121 -8.44 8.58 -12.28
C ILE A 121 -8.46 7.79 -13.59
N VAL A 122 -7.27 7.45 -14.11
CA VAL A 122 -7.11 6.54 -15.25
C VAL A 122 -6.71 5.16 -14.71
N THR A 123 -7.49 4.13 -15.01
CA THR A 123 -7.31 2.78 -14.47
C THR A 123 -7.52 1.69 -15.53
N GLY A 124 -7.08 0.47 -15.24
CA GLY A 124 -6.95 -0.62 -16.21
C GLY A 124 -8.25 -1.32 -16.65
N GLY A 125 -9.41 -0.94 -16.14
CA GLY A 125 -10.68 -1.51 -16.62
C GLY A 125 -11.93 -1.04 -15.88
N GLU A 126 -13.09 -1.26 -16.50
CA GLU A 126 -14.40 -0.77 -16.02
C GLU A 126 -14.75 -1.23 -14.60
N ARG A 127 -14.31 -2.45 -14.23
CA ARG A 127 -14.55 -3.02 -12.90
C ARG A 127 -13.90 -2.22 -11.76
N TRP A 128 -12.88 -1.43 -12.05
CA TRP A 128 -12.20 -0.59 -11.05
C TRP A 128 -13.00 0.66 -10.67
N LYS A 129 -13.86 1.18 -11.57
CA LYS A 129 -14.61 2.41 -11.34
C LYS A 129 -15.39 2.42 -10.01
N PRO A 130 -16.25 1.43 -9.69
CA PRO A 130 -17.00 1.46 -8.43
C PRO A 130 -16.09 1.36 -7.19
N MET A 131 -15.03 0.55 -7.25
CA MET A 131 -14.07 0.39 -6.15
C MET A 131 -13.34 1.71 -5.85
N LEU A 132 -12.85 2.38 -6.88
CA LEU A 132 -12.09 3.62 -6.74
C LEU A 132 -12.98 4.80 -6.35
N GLN A 133 -14.21 4.87 -6.85
CA GLN A 133 -15.18 5.88 -6.40
C GLN A 133 -15.51 5.69 -4.92
N ARG A 134 -15.73 4.44 -4.48
CA ARG A 134 -15.99 4.12 -3.07
C ARG A 134 -14.80 4.52 -2.19
N LEU A 135 -13.57 4.24 -2.63
CA LEU A 135 -12.37 4.64 -1.91
C LEU A 135 -12.22 6.16 -1.83
N ALA A 136 -12.36 6.87 -2.96
CA ALA A 136 -12.26 8.33 -3.01
C ALA A 136 -13.28 8.99 -2.06
N ASN A 137 -14.55 8.59 -2.15
CA ASN A 137 -15.61 9.10 -1.28
C ASN A 137 -15.32 8.83 0.21
N ALA A 138 -14.84 7.63 0.55
CA ALA A 138 -14.49 7.27 1.93
C ALA A 138 -13.31 8.08 2.48
N LEU A 139 -12.45 8.59 1.60
CA LEU A 139 -11.31 9.44 1.92
C LEU A 139 -11.60 10.94 1.79
N GLY A 140 -12.83 11.31 1.39
CA GLY A 140 -13.27 12.70 1.28
C GLY A 140 -12.89 13.42 -0.03
N TYR A 141 -12.65 12.67 -1.11
CA TYR A 141 -12.38 13.20 -2.45
C TYR A 141 -13.55 13.00 -3.42
#